data_AF-V3ZRG4-F1
#
_entry.id   AF-V3ZRG4-F1
#
_cell.length_a   1.000
_cell.length_b   1.000
_cell.length_c   1.000
_cell.angle_alpha   90.00
_cell.angle_beta   90.00
_cell.angle_gamma   90.00
#
_symmetry.space_group_name_H-M   'P 1'
#
loop_
_entity.id
_entity.type
_entity.pdbx_description
1 polymer ?
#
loop_
_entity_poly.entity_id
_entity_poly.type
_entity_poly.pdbx_seq_one_letter_code
_entity_poly.pdbx_strand_id
1 'polypeptide(L)'
;MVGTNSAEGGQAFHRLGFYQDSHNFDLDKGVPREVFKNLFVKSIIRDYFNGSKDVEQELLIRYSGLWISDIEQARKLVALFGDFMQHAPSVKTLRHHAKLAAGKKTYQYYFAHEPTTTNRRRPWFQGADHAEELTFVFGPEVMYPPGTNVSKEERQFSRTIMKYWSNFAKTG
;
A
#
# COMPACT_ATOMS: atom_id res chain seq x y z
N MET A 1 6.43 -8.73 -14.78
CA MET A 1 5.17 -8.11 -14.34
C MET A 1 5.39 -7.53 -12.96
N VAL A 2 4.96 -6.32 -12.67
CA VAL A 2 5.04 -5.69 -11.33
C VAL A 2 3.63 -5.36 -10.85
N GLY A 3 3.33 -5.72 -9.62
CA GLY A 3 2.05 -5.44 -8.96
C GLY A 3 2.20 -4.42 -7.85
N THR A 4 1.18 -3.60 -7.66
CA THR A 4 1.00 -2.80 -6.44
C THR A 4 -0.48 -2.76 -6.06
N ASN A 5 -0.76 -2.67 -4.77
CA ASN A 5 -2.08 -2.60 -4.16
C ASN A 5 -2.55 -1.16 -3.95
N SER A 6 -3.86 -0.91 -3.83
CA SER A 6 -4.37 0.46 -3.69
C SER A 6 -4.10 1.11 -2.34
N ALA A 7 -3.74 0.32 -1.33
CA ALA A 7 -3.41 0.77 0.02
C ALA A 7 -2.12 0.13 0.55
N GLU A 8 -1.07 0.04 -0.30
CA GLU A 8 0.27 -0.45 0.05
C GLU A 8 0.83 0.12 1.36
N GLY A 9 0.43 1.36 1.69
CA GLY A 9 0.85 2.04 2.90
C GLY A 9 0.33 1.44 4.20
N GLY A 10 -0.61 0.49 4.16
CA GLY A 10 -1.17 -0.15 5.36
C GLY A 10 -0.12 -0.83 6.23
N GLN A 11 1.01 -1.26 5.64
CA GLN A 11 2.18 -1.74 6.37
C GLN A 11 2.69 -0.77 7.45
N ALA A 12 2.50 0.54 7.28
CA ALA A 12 2.92 1.54 8.26
C ALA A 12 2.22 1.33 9.62
N PHE A 13 1.01 0.77 9.64
CA PHE A 13 0.20 0.65 10.86
C PHE A 13 0.72 -0.36 11.85
N HIS A 14 1.32 -1.46 11.38
CA HIS A 14 2.01 -2.39 12.27
C HIS A 14 3.11 -1.68 13.08
N ARG A 15 3.78 -0.69 12.48
CA ARG A 15 4.81 0.10 13.16
C ARG A 15 4.22 1.21 14.04
N LEU A 16 3.18 1.89 13.57
CA LEU A 16 2.53 2.97 14.33
C LEU A 16 1.88 2.48 15.63
N GLY A 17 1.45 1.22 15.68
CA GLY A 17 0.93 0.60 16.89
C GLY A 17 1.87 0.72 18.09
N PHE A 18 3.19 0.67 17.88
CA PHE A 18 4.20 0.80 18.94
C PHE A 18 4.37 2.23 19.48
N TYR A 19 3.84 3.25 18.78
CA TYR A 19 4.00 4.66 19.14
C TYR A 19 2.77 5.28 19.79
N GLN A 20 1.65 4.56 19.86
CA GLN A 20 0.37 5.07 20.40
C GLN A 20 0.52 5.61 21.82
N ASP A 21 1.12 4.83 22.72
CA ASP A 21 1.28 5.21 24.13
C ASP A 21 2.25 6.40 24.30
N SER A 22 3.37 6.37 23.59
CA SER A 22 4.41 7.40 23.70
C SER A 22 4.01 8.75 23.09
N HIS A 23 3.05 8.74 22.16
CA HIS A 23 2.59 9.95 21.46
C HIS A 23 1.12 10.28 21.77
N ASN A 24 0.51 9.57 22.73
CA ASN A 24 -0.85 9.79 23.22
C ASN A 24 -1.91 9.89 22.11
N PHE A 25 -1.98 8.87 21.24
CA PHE A 25 -2.99 8.79 20.19
C PHE A 25 -3.56 7.39 20.05
N ASP A 26 -4.78 7.32 19.52
CA ASP A 26 -5.51 6.09 19.27
C ASP A 26 -5.61 5.87 17.76
N LEU A 27 -4.91 4.87 17.25
CA LEU A 27 -4.86 4.58 15.83
C LEU A 27 -6.23 4.12 15.30
N ASP A 28 -7.17 3.67 16.13
CA ASP A 28 -8.54 3.37 15.68
C ASP A 28 -9.31 4.66 15.36
N LYS A 29 -8.93 5.78 15.98
CA LYS A 29 -9.52 7.12 15.76
C LYS A 29 -8.82 7.93 14.67
N GLY A 30 -7.64 7.50 14.24
CA GLY A 30 -6.87 8.14 13.16
C GLY A 30 -5.43 8.39 13.56
N VAL A 31 -4.76 9.28 12.83
CA VAL A 31 -3.39 9.69 13.12
C VAL A 31 -3.35 11.21 13.27
N PRO A 32 -3.01 11.75 14.44
CA PRO A 32 -2.88 13.19 14.61
C PRO A 32 -1.84 13.77 13.65
N ARG A 33 -2.13 14.96 13.13
CA ARG A 33 -1.22 15.68 12.24
C ARG A 33 0.20 15.80 12.77
N GLU A 34 0.36 16.06 14.07
CA GLU A 34 1.69 16.19 14.68
C GLU A 34 2.42 14.85 14.78
N VAL A 35 1.72 13.73 14.94
CA VAL A 35 2.33 12.40 14.84
C VAL A 35 2.81 12.15 13.41
N PHE A 36 1.95 12.40 12.41
CA PHE A 36 2.34 12.29 11.00
C PHE A 36 3.57 13.16 10.68
N LYS A 37 3.55 14.43 11.09
CA LYS A 37 4.64 15.37 10.81
C LYS A 37 5.93 15.00 11.55
N ASN A 38 5.87 14.86 12.87
CA ASN A 38 7.07 14.82 13.72
C ASN A 38 7.68 13.43 13.85
N LEU A 39 6.88 12.37 13.69
CA LEU A 39 7.38 11.01 13.68
C LEU A 39 7.66 10.58 12.24
N PHE A 40 6.63 10.60 11.40
CA PHE A 40 6.68 9.92 10.11
C PHE A 40 7.44 10.73 9.05
N VAL A 41 7.01 11.96 8.74
CA VAL A 41 7.69 12.81 7.75
C VAL A 41 9.13 13.08 8.17
N LYS A 42 9.38 13.44 9.44
CA LYS A 42 10.75 13.65 9.93
C LYS A 42 11.64 12.43 9.78
N SER A 43 11.13 11.21 10.02
CA SER A 43 11.93 9.99 9.82
C SER A 43 12.32 9.81 8.35
N ILE A 44 11.37 9.96 7.42
CA ILE A 44 11.64 9.86 5.97
C ILE A 44 12.68 10.90 5.55
N ILE A 45 12.52 12.15 5.98
CA ILE A 45 13.44 13.24 5.61
C ILE A 45 14.84 13.02 6.17
N ARG A 46 14.96 12.58 7.41
CA ARG A 46 16.25 12.27 8.04
C ARG A 46 16.93 11.09 7.33
N ASP A 47 16.20 9.99 7.13
CA ASP A 47 16.78 8.72 6.72
C ASP A 47 17.05 8.64 5.21
N TYR A 48 16.28 9.37 4.38
CA TYR A 48 16.35 9.25 2.92
C TYR A 48 16.68 10.55 2.18
N PHE A 49 16.49 11.71 2.82
CA PHE A 49 16.65 13.01 2.17
C PHE A 49 17.61 13.95 2.89
N ASN A 50 18.47 13.41 3.76
CA ASN A 50 19.52 14.12 4.48
C ASN A 50 19.04 15.43 5.15
N GLY A 51 17.83 15.41 5.73
CA GLY A 51 17.28 16.58 6.42
C GLY A 51 16.69 17.67 5.51
N SER A 52 16.50 17.42 4.21
CA SER A 52 16.02 18.42 3.23
C SER A 52 14.69 19.07 3.65
N LYS A 53 14.72 20.40 3.79
CA LYS A 53 13.55 21.21 4.14
C LYS A 53 12.55 21.37 3.01
N ASP A 54 13.04 21.42 1.78
CA ASP A 54 12.19 21.55 0.60
C ASP A 54 11.33 20.28 0.43
N VAL A 55 11.95 19.10 0.58
CA VAL A 55 11.22 17.83 0.53
C VAL A 55 10.28 17.71 1.73
N GLU A 56 10.71 18.11 2.93
CA GLU A 56 9.84 18.12 4.12
C GLU A 56 8.57 18.95 3.86
N GLN A 57 8.71 20.14 3.29
CA GLN A 57 7.60 21.03 2.98
C GLN A 57 6.69 20.45 1.89
N GLU A 58 7.24 19.89 0.81
CA GLU A 58 6.46 19.25 -0.25
C GLU A 58 5.63 18.07 0.26
N LEU A 59 6.18 17.24 1.15
CA LEU A 59 5.44 16.12 1.76
C LEU A 59 4.27 16.63 2.60
N LEU A 60 4.49 17.68 3.40
CA LEU A 60 3.43 18.28 4.22
C LEU A 60 2.35 18.96 3.38
N ILE A 61 2.71 19.58 2.25
CA ILE A 61 1.74 20.18 1.31
C ILE A 61 0.86 19.13 0.65
N ARG A 62 1.45 17.99 0.24
CA ARG A 62 0.74 16.95 -0.53
C ARG A 62 -0.05 15.98 0.34
N TYR A 63 0.48 15.65 1.52
CA TYR A 63 -0.02 14.57 2.38
C TYR A 63 -0.47 15.05 3.77
N SER A 64 -0.71 16.35 3.93
CA SER A 64 -1.32 16.91 5.13
C SER A 64 -2.11 18.19 4.81
N GLY A 65 -2.70 18.81 5.82
CA GLY A 65 -3.38 20.09 5.75
C GLY A 65 -3.38 20.76 7.12
N LEU A 66 -3.65 22.07 7.18
CA LEU A 66 -3.72 22.79 8.46
C LEU A 66 -4.94 22.37 9.30
N TRP A 67 -6.03 21.97 8.65
CA TRP A 67 -7.32 21.65 9.27
C TRP A 67 -7.79 20.23 8.92
N ILE A 68 -6.83 19.32 8.71
CA ILE A 68 -7.12 17.93 8.36
C ILE A 68 -7.58 17.16 9.62
N SER A 69 -8.59 16.31 9.47
CA SER A 69 -8.99 15.41 10.56
C SER A 69 -8.00 14.27 10.73
N ASP A 70 -7.95 13.67 11.91
CA ASP A 70 -7.04 12.53 12.17
C ASP A 70 -7.34 11.33 11.27
N ILE A 71 -8.60 11.13 10.89
CA ILE A 71 -9.03 10.11 9.92
C ILE A 71 -8.44 10.39 8.53
N GLU A 72 -8.60 11.61 8.03
CA GLU A 72 -8.06 11.99 6.72
C GLU A 72 -6.53 11.97 6.73
N GLN A 73 -5.92 12.38 7.85
CA GLN A 73 -4.47 12.33 8.01
C GLN A 73 -3.94 10.91 8.03
N ALA A 74 -4.65 9.95 8.63
CA ALA A 74 -4.31 8.53 8.57
C ALA A 74 -4.34 8.01 7.11
N ARG A 75 -5.37 8.36 6.34
CA ARG A 75 -5.46 8.02 4.90
C ARG A 75 -4.32 8.62 4.09
N LYS A 76 -3.96 9.88 4.36
CA LYS A 76 -2.81 10.53 3.71
C LYS A 76 -1.48 9.91 4.12
N LEU A 77 -1.36 9.39 5.34
CA LEU A 77 -0.19 8.62 5.76
C LEU A 77 -0.07 7.32 4.95
N VAL A 78 -1.17 6.57 4.75
CA VAL A 78 -1.18 5.39 3.85
C VAL A 78 -0.69 5.78 2.47
N ALA A 79 -1.27 6.84 1.89
CA ALA A 79 -0.90 7.29 0.56
C ALA A 79 0.59 7.63 0.47
N LEU A 80 1.11 8.42 1.43
CA LEU A 80 2.54 8.76 1.45
C LEU A 80 3.42 7.52 1.57
N PHE A 81 3.13 6.61 2.50
CA PHE A 81 3.96 5.42 2.69
C PHE A 81 3.93 4.51 1.46
N GLY A 82 2.73 4.28 0.89
CA GLY A 82 2.56 3.46 -0.31
C GLY A 82 3.28 4.07 -1.51
N ASP A 83 3.16 5.38 -1.71
CA ASP A 83 3.86 6.09 -2.79
C ASP A 83 5.37 5.99 -2.64
N PHE A 84 5.87 6.25 -1.43
CA PHE A 84 7.29 6.29 -1.12
C PHE A 84 7.95 4.91 -1.20
N MET A 85 7.33 3.89 -0.59
CA MET A 85 7.92 2.55 -0.46
C MET A 85 7.65 1.65 -1.65
N GLN A 86 6.49 1.79 -2.31
CA GLN A 86 6.03 0.81 -3.31
C GLN A 86 5.78 1.44 -4.68
N HIS A 87 4.88 2.42 -4.80
CA HIS A 87 4.44 2.89 -6.12
C HIS A 87 5.54 3.62 -6.90
N ALA A 88 6.18 4.63 -6.31
CA ALA A 88 7.21 5.41 -7.02
C ALA A 88 8.43 4.55 -7.39
N PRO A 89 8.98 3.70 -6.49
CA PRO A 89 10.03 2.75 -6.85
C PRO A 89 9.60 1.76 -7.94
N SER A 90 8.37 1.22 -7.88
CA SER A 90 7.84 0.30 -8.89
C SER A 90 7.77 0.94 -10.26
N VAL A 91 7.20 2.16 -10.36
CA VAL A 91 7.12 2.90 -11.62
C VAL A 91 8.51 3.24 -12.16
N LYS A 92 9.46 3.63 -11.29
CA LYS A 92 10.85 3.88 -11.69
C LYS A 92 11.49 2.63 -12.29
N THR A 93 11.32 1.47 -11.64
CA THR A 93 11.83 0.17 -12.11
C THR A 93 11.19 -0.23 -13.43
N LEU A 94 9.86 -0.11 -13.57
CA LEU A 94 9.14 -0.40 -14.80
C LEU A 94 9.63 0.48 -15.96
N ARG A 95 9.80 1.79 -15.74
CA ARG A 95 10.35 2.70 -16.75
C ARG A 95 11.77 2.34 -17.15
N HIS A 96 12.58 1.90 -16.19
CA HIS A 96 13.95 1.48 -16.49
C HIS A 96 13.99 0.17 -17.29
N HIS A 97 13.18 -0.82 -16.90
CA HIS A 97 13.03 -2.07 -17.65
C HIS A 97 12.56 -1.81 -19.08
N ALA A 98 11.54 -0.96 -19.26
CA ALA A 98 11.03 -0.62 -20.59
C ALA A 98 12.07 0.06 -21.50
N LYS A 99 13.01 0.83 -20.92
CA LYS A 99 14.10 1.47 -21.67
C LYS A 99 15.22 0.50 -22.04
N LEU A 100 15.60 -0.39 -21.12
CA LEU A 100 16.75 -1.26 -21.30
C LEU A 100 16.43 -2.58 -22.01
N ALA A 101 15.23 -3.11 -21.84
CA ALA A 101 14.82 -4.40 -22.38
C ALA A 101 14.22 -4.25 -23.79
N ALA A 102 15.05 -3.84 -24.75
CA ALA A 102 14.64 -3.68 -26.15
C ALA A 102 13.98 -4.95 -26.69
N GLY A 103 12.80 -4.80 -27.31
CA GLY A 103 12.01 -5.93 -27.84
C GLY A 103 11.29 -6.77 -26.77
N LYS A 104 11.37 -6.41 -25.48
CA LYS A 104 10.59 -7.05 -24.41
C LYS A 104 9.43 -6.17 -23.98
N LYS A 105 8.35 -6.80 -23.51
CA LYS A 105 7.17 -6.11 -23.00
C LYS A 105 7.30 -5.89 -21.49
N THR A 106 6.79 -4.77 -21.01
CA THR A 106 6.77 -4.41 -19.59
C THR A 106 5.33 -4.34 -19.13
N TYR A 107 5.00 -5.07 -18.06
CA TYR A 107 3.64 -5.19 -17.54
C TYR A 107 3.55 -4.71 -16.11
N GLN A 108 2.51 -3.94 -15.83
CA GLN A 108 2.12 -3.49 -14.50
C GLN A 108 0.66 -3.86 -14.25
N TYR A 109 0.30 -4.17 -13.01
CA TYR A 109 -1.08 -4.14 -12.56
C TYR A 109 -1.23 -3.32 -11.28
N TYR A 110 -2.43 -2.79 -11.09
CA TYR A 110 -2.84 -2.10 -9.88
C TYR A 110 -4.03 -2.85 -9.29
N PHE A 111 -3.85 -3.44 -8.12
CA PHE A 111 -4.86 -4.25 -7.46
C PHE A 111 -5.62 -3.39 -6.44
N ALA A 112 -6.93 -3.29 -6.60
CA ALA A 112 -7.76 -2.40 -5.77
C ALA A 112 -9.00 -3.10 -5.17
N HIS A 113 -9.11 -4.42 -5.35
CA HIS A 113 -10.22 -5.19 -4.81
C HIS A 113 -9.98 -5.42 -3.31
N GLU A 114 -10.96 -5.08 -2.49
CA GLU A 114 -10.91 -5.36 -1.05
C GLU A 114 -11.42 -6.79 -0.78
N PRO A 115 -10.57 -7.70 -0.27
CA PRO A 115 -11.00 -9.07 0.01
C PRO A 115 -12.10 -9.08 1.09
N THR A 116 -13.18 -9.82 0.86
CA THR A 116 -14.27 -9.95 1.83
C THR A 116 -13.85 -10.67 3.12
N THR A 117 -12.76 -11.42 3.06
CA THR A 117 -12.17 -12.13 4.19
C THR A 117 -11.29 -11.23 5.07
N THR A 118 -10.92 -10.03 4.62
CA THR A 118 -10.11 -9.14 5.46
C THR A 118 -10.97 -8.46 6.52
N ASN A 119 -10.57 -8.62 7.79
CA ASN A 119 -11.14 -7.86 8.89
C ASN A 119 -10.58 -6.43 8.93
N ARG A 120 -11.30 -5.49 8.32
CA ARG A 120 -11.01 -4.04 8.37
C ARG A 120 -11.40 -3.47 9.73
N ARG A 121 -10.52 -3.61 10.72
CA ARG A 121 -10.77 -3.07 12.07
C ARG A 121 -10.85 -1.54 12.13
N ARG A 122 -10.21 -0.85 11.18
CA ARG A 122 -10.02 0.61 11.22
C ARG A 122 -10.91 1.27 10.18
N PRO A 123 -11.87 2.14 10.57
CA PRO A 123 -12.88 2.70 9.66
C PRO A 123 -12.29 3.64 8.59
N TRP A 124 -11.10 4.17 8.85
CA TRP A 124 -10.41 5.05 7.93
C TRP A 124 -9.57 4.29 6.89
N PHE A 125 -9.26 3.00 7.10
CA PHE A 125 -8.45 2.21 6.17
C PHE A 125 -9.32 1.66 5.04
N GLN A 126 -8.93 1.97 3.80
CA GLN A 126 -9.66 1.66 2.58
C GLN A 126 -8.68 1.25 1.50
N GLY A 127 -9.13 0.43 0.56
CA GLY A 127 -8.32 -0.16 -0.49
C GLY A 127 -7.72 -1.50 -0.11
N ALA A 128 -6.99 -2.09 -1.05
CA ALA A 128 -6.29 -3.35 -0.87
C ALA A 128 -4.98 -3.10 -0.11
N ASP A 129 -4.83 -3.72 1.06
CA ASP A 129 -3.60 -3.65 1.84
C ASP A 129 -2.46 -4.38 1.13
N HIS A 130 -1.25 -4.14 1.61
CA HIS A 130 -0.08 -4.87 1.19
C HIS A 130 -0.29 -6.38 1.28
N ALA A 131 0.11 -7.08 0.22
CA ALA A 131 0.05 -8.52 0.05
C ALA A 131 -1.37 -9.13 -0.04
N GLU A 132 -2.43 -8.32 -0.03
CA GLU A 132 -3.80 -8.85 -0.19
C GLU A 132 -4.06 -9.43 -1.58
N GLU A 133 -3.36 -8.99 -2.60
CA GLU A 133 -3.46 -9.59 -3.93
C GLU A 133 -2.93 -11.02 -3.97
N LEU A 134 -2.01 -11.39 -3.06
CA LEU A 134 -1.37 -12.71 -3.07
C LEU A 134 -2.39 -13.84 -2.95
N THR A 135 -3.47 -13.65 -2.19
CA THR A 135 -4.54 -14.65 -2.12
C THR A 135 -5.23 -14.88 -3.46
N PHE A 136 -5.24 -13.90 -4.35
CA PHE A 136 -5.81 -14.02 -5.68
C PHE A 136 -4.78 -14.53 -6.71
N VAL A 137 -3.49 -14.23 -6.50
CA VAL A 137 -2.37 -14.70 -7.32
C VAL A 137 -2.10 -16.20 -7.12
N PHE A 138 -2.14 -16.69 -5.88
CA PHE A 138 -1.87 -18.09 -5.55
C PHE A 138 -3.13 -18.95 -5.41
N GLY A 139 -4.29 -18.32 -5.27
CA GLY A 139 -5.57 -19.00 -5.10
C GLY A 139 -6.02 -19.00 -3.64
N PRO A 140 -7.29 -18.63 -3.35
CA PRO A 140 -7.80 -18.56 -1.99
C PRO A 140 -7.82 -19.92 -1.30
N GLU A 141 -7.97 -21.01 -2.04
CA GLU A 141 -7.95 -22.38 -1.51
C GLU A 141 -6.58 -22.81 -0.98
N VAL A 142 -5.50 -22.17 -1.45
CA VAL A 142 -4.13 -22.41 -0.99
C VAL A 142 -3.78 -21.47 0.15
N MET A 143 -4.21 -20.20 0.04
CA MET A 143 -3.79 -19.13 0.93
C MET A 143 -4.61 -19.03 2.22
N TYR A 144 -5.83 -19.56 2.23
CA TYR A 144 -6.69 -19.54 3.41
C TYR A 144 -6.85 -20.93 4.06
N PRO A 145 -7.09 -20.98 5.38
CA PRO A 145 -7.47 -22.22 6.05
C PRO A 145 -8.72 -22.86 5.41
N PRO A 146 -8.81 -24.20 5.39
CA PRO A 146 -10.02 -24.89 4.96
C PRO A 146 -11.26 -24.38 5.71
N GLY A 147 -12.36 -24.18 4.98
CA GLY A 147 -13.61 -23.67 5.54
C GLY A 147 -13.70 -22.13 5.59
N THR A 148 -12.67 -21.39 5.19
CA THR A 148 -12.77 -19.93 5.04
C THR A 148 -13.83 -19.57 3.99
N ASN A 149 -14.75 -18.68 4.38
CA ASN A 149 -15.84 -18.25 3.51
C ASN A 149 -15.33 -17.24 2.47
N VAL A 150 -14.98 -17.74 1.28
CA VAL A 150 -14.60 -16.92 0.12
C VAL A 150 -15.73 -16.96 -0.89
N SER A 151 -16.19 -15.77 -1.31
CA SER A 151 -17.30 -15.60 -2.25
C SER A 151 -17.04 -16.29 -3.60
N LYS A 152 -18.10 -16.65 -4.32
CA LYS A 152 -17.97 -17.27 -5.65
C LYS A 152 -17.32 -16.29 -6.63
N GLU A 153 -17.63 -15.02 -6.48
CA GLU A 153 -17.12 -13.88 -7.23
C GLU A 153 -15.61 -13.75 -7.04
N GLU A 154 -15.11 -13.81 -5.80
CA GLU A 154 -13.67 -13.74 -5.52
C GLU A 154 -12.91 -14.97 -5.98
N ARG A 155 -13.51 -16.17 -5.91
CA ARG A 155 -12.91 -17.38 -6.52
C ARG A 155 -12.79 -17.23 -8.04
N GLN A 156 -13.81 -16.66 -8.69
CA GLN A 156 -13.74 -16.39 -10.12
C GLN A 156 -12.72 -15.30 -10.45
N PHE A 157 -12.65 -14.25 -9.65
CA PHE A 157 -11.67 -13.18 -9.79
C PHE A 157 -10.23 -13.71 -9.63
N SER A 158 -9.99 -14.56 -8.63
CA SER A 158 -8.70 -15.24 -8.45
C SER A 158 -8.34 -16.12 -9.65
N ARG A 159 -9.29 -16.89 -10.20
CA ARG A 159 -9.04 -17.66 -11.44
C ARG A 159 -8.61 -16.78 -12.60
N THR A 160 -9.17 -15.58 -12.73
CA THR A 160 -8.76 -14.60 -13.75
C THR A 160 -7.33 -14.10 -13.50
N ILE A 161 -7.00 -13.74 -12.26
CA ILE A 161 -5.64 -13.28 -11.89
C ILE A 161 -4.61 -14.39 -12.10
N MET A 162 -4.86 -15.61 -11.64
CA MET A 162 -4.02 -16.79 -11.89
C MET A 162 -3.80 -17.03 -13.39
N LYS A 163 -4.82 -16.79 -14.22
CA LYS A 163 -4.70 -16.87 -15.68
C LYS A 163 -3.74 -15.80 -16.23
N TYR A 164 -3.81 -14.56 -15.76
CA TYR A 164 -2.84 -13.52 -16.17
C TYR A 164 -1.41 -13.88 -15.77
N TRP A 165 -1.19 -14.34 -14.54
CA TRP A 165 0.13 -14.74 -14.07
C TRP A 165 0.68 -15.97 -14.79
N SER A 166 -0.14 -17.00 -15.01
CA SER A 166 0.28 -18.20 -15.73
C SER A 166 0.53 -17.94 -17.22
N ASN A 167 -0.23 -17.05 -17.86
CA ASN A 167 0.05 -16.61 -19.22
C ASN A 167 1.38 -15.84 -19.28
N PHE A 168 1.61 -14.91 -18.36
CA PHE A 168 2.89 -14.19 -18.28
C PHE A 168 4.07 -15.14 -18.06
N ALA A 169 3.92 -16.17 -17.23
CA ALA A 169 4.95 -17.19 -17.04
C ALA A 169 5.24 -18.00 -18.32
N LYS A 170 4.21 -18.28 -19.14
CA LYS A 170 4.35 -19.07 -20.37
C LYS A 170 4.93 -18.27 -21.52
N THR A 171 4.53 -17.01 -21.69
CA THR A 171 4.80 -16.26 -22.93
C THR A 171 5.42 -14.89 -22.72
N GLY A 172 5.55 -14.42 -21.48
CA GLY A 172 5.83 -13.01 -21.20
C GLY A 172 4.78 -12.09 -21.83
#